data_AF-A0A8T5RL16-F1
#
_entry.id   AF-A0A8T5RL16-F1
#
_cell.length_a   1.000
_cell.length_b   1.000
_cell.length_c   1.000
_cell.angle_alpha   90.00
_cell.angle_beta   90.00
_cell.angle_gamma   90.00
#
_symmetry.space_group_name_H-M   'P 1'
#
loop_
_entity.id
_entity.type
_entity.pdbx_description
1 polymer ?
#
loop_
_entity_poly.entity_id
_entity_poly.type
_entity_poly.pdbx_seq_one_letter_code
_entity_poly.pdbx_strand_id
1 'polypeptide(L)' 'MRELEISCPTCGSVKNIKIPKELFTQKKSGCIKVQVPFGAVCSDHQFVVFFDQNGLIRGYEKLDIIMTTPLKERKKKI' A
#
# COMPACT_ATOMS: atom_id res chain seq x y z
N MET A 1 13.01 -2.90 -10.01
CA MET A 1 12.27 -2.58 -8.77
C MET A 1 12.88 -1.32 -8.16
N ARG A 2 12.08 -0.48 -7.48
CA ARG A 2 12.54 0.68 -6.72
C ARG A 2 12.13 0.48 -5.27
N GLU A 3 13.05 0.74 -4.36
CA GLU A 3 12.80 0.62 -2.92
C GLU A 3 12.37 1.97 -2.37
N LEU A 4 11.26 1.98 -1.65
CA LEU A 4 10.75 3.16 -0.95
C LEU A 4 10.66 2.83 0.54
N GLU A 5 11.25 3.70 1.35
CA GLU A 5 11.09 3.68 2.80
C GLU A 5 9.72 4.26 3.14
N ILE A 6 8.85 3.46 3.76
CA ILE A 6 7.51 3.87 4.16
C ILE A 6 7.37 3.78 5.67
N SER A 7 6.91 4.87 6.26
CA SER A 7 6.53 4.95 7.66
C SER A 7 5.03 4.73 7.82
N CYS A 8 4.62 3.87 8.76
CA CYS A 8 3.23 3.76 9.17
C CYS A 8 2.77 5.09 9.81
N PRO A 9 1.71 5.74 9.31
CA PRO A 9 1.21 7.00 9.85
C PRO A 9 0.52 6.85 11.21
N THR A 10 0.30 5.62 11.70
CA THR A 10 -0.40 5.34 12.96
C THR A 10 0.58 5.02 14.10
N CYS A 11 1.58 4.16 13.86
CA CYS A 11 2.54 3.73 14.90
C CYS A 11 3.99 4.15 14.63
N GLY A 12 4.29 4.74 13.47
CA GLY A 12 5.65 5.17 13.12
C GLY A 12 6.60 4.04 12.69
N SER A 13 6.16 2.78 12.58
CA SER A 13 7.00 1.70 12.07
C SER A 13 7.49 1.99 10.66
N VAL A 14 8.77 1.78 10.40
CA VAL A 14 9.39 2.06 9.09
C VAL A 14 9.76 0.76 8.40
N LYS A 15 9.49 0.66 7.09
CA LYS A 15 9.89 -0.50 6.29
C LYS A 15 10.14 -0.13 4.84
N ASN A 16 11.08 -0.83 4.22
CA ASN A 16 11.38 -0.69 2.80
C ASN A 16 10.47 -1.61 1.99
N ILE A 17 9.63 -1.02 1.14
CA ILE A 17 8.80 -1.77 0.21
C ILE A 17 9.35 -1.67 -1.22
N LYS A 18 9.24 -2.77 -1.97
CA LYS A 18 9.69 -2.86 -3.36
C LYS A 18 8.52 -2.56 -4.29
N ILE A 19 8.59 -1.42 -4.96
CA ILE A 19 7.59 -1.01 -5.97
C ILE A 19 8.14 -1.30 -7.38
N PRO A 20 7.34 -1.87 -8.29
CA PRO A 20 7.71 -2.01 -9.69
C PRO A 20 8.06 -0.66 -10.34
N LYS A 21 9.17 -0.60 -11.09
CA LYS A 21 9.62 0.64 -11.73
C LYS A 21 8.58 1.17 -12.75
N GLU A 22 7.81 0.26 -13.33
CA GLU A 22 6.76 0.55 -14.31
C GLU A 22 5.68 1.51 -13.78
N LEU A 23 5.37 1.47 -12.48
CA LEU A 23 4.42 2.41 -11.87
C LEU A 23 4.88 3.86 -11.95
N PHE A 24 6.20 4.09 -11.96
CA PHE A 24 6.79 5.42 -12.09
C PHE A 24 6.96 5.86 -13.54
N THR A 25 6.98 4.92 -14.49
CA THR A 25 7.21 5.21 -15.92
C THR A 25 5.90 5.42 -16.68
N GLN A 26 4.80 4.82 -16.24
CA GLN A 26 3.52 4.87 -16.97
C GLN A 26 2.77 6.20 -16.88
N LYS A 27 2.96 6.98 -15.80
CA LYS A 27 2.26 8.27 -15.62
C LYS A 27 3.25 9.41 -15.75
N LYS A 28 3.01 10.34 -16.67
CA LYS A 28 3.80 11.59 -16.85
C LYS A 28 3.40 12.72 -15.89
N SER A 29 2.23 12.59 -15.25
CA SER A 29 1.67 13.57 -14.30
C SER A 29 0.76 12.88 -13.28
N GLY A 30 0.74 13.40 -12.04
CA GLY A 30 -0.13 12.94 -10.96
C GLY A 30 0.55 12.21 -9.80
N CYS A 31 -0.26 11.77 -8.83
CA CYS A 31 0.17 10.94 -7.69
C CYS A 31 -0.17 9.46 -7.94
N ILE A 32 0.73 8.59 -7.50
CA ILE A 32 0.52 7.15 -7.45
C ILE A 32 -0.05 6.82 -6.07
N LYS A 33 -1.24 6.20 -6.06
CA LYS A 33 -1.94 5.74 -4.85
C LYS A 33 -1.62 4.27 -4.66
N VAL A 34 -1.04 3.90 -3.52
CA VAL A 34 -0.79 2.49 -3.16
C VAL A 34 -1.45 2.19 -1.82
N GLN A 35 -2.27 1.15 -1.81
CA GLN A 35 -2.83 0.61 -0.58
C GLN A 35 -1.81 -0.34 0.06
N VAL A 36 -1.46 -0.05 1.31
CA VAL A 36 -0.56 -0.84 2.15
C VAL A 36 -1.43 -1.72 3.06
N PRO A 37 -1.50 -3.04 2.83
CA PRO A 37 -2.29 -3.94 3.66
C PRO A 37 -1.59 -4.24 4.99
N PHE A 38 -2.31 -4.87 5.92
CA PHE A 38 -1.77 -5.38 7.17
C PHE A 38 -0.55 -6.29 6.94
N GLY A 39 0.46 -6.18 7.80
CA GLY A 39 1.71 -6.92 7.70
C GLY A 39 2.68 -6.41 6.62
N ALA A 40 2.24 -5.55 5.70
CA ALA A 40 3.12 -5.01 4.68
C ALA A 40 4.20 -4.10 5.28
N VAL A 41 3.82 -3.13 6.12
CA VAL A 41 4.75 -2.23 6.86
C VAL A 41 4.76 -2.55 8.35
N CYS A 42 3.58 -2.61 8.97
CA CYS A 42 3.39 -3.03 10.36
C CYS A 42 2.28 -4.09 10.42
N SER A 43 2.23 -4.86 11.50
CA SER A 43 1.28 -5.96 11.65
C SER A 43 -0.18 -5.50 11.72
N ASP A 44 -0.45 -4.37 12.38
CA ASP A 44 -1.80 -4.03 12.84
C ASP A 44 -2.50 -2.91 12.06
N HIS A 45 -1.80 -2.20 11.18
CA HIS A 45 -2.39 -1.08 10.44
C HIS A 45 -2.32 -1.26 8.93
N GLN A 46 -3.44 -0.96 8.29
CA GLN A 46 -3.53 -0.69 6.86
C GLN A 46 -3.68 0.81 6.64
N PHE A 47 -3.16 1.28 5.51
CA PHE A 47 -3.25 2.69 5.13
C PHE A 47 -2.99 2.81 3.63
N VAL A 48 -3.19 4.00 3.10
CA VAL A 48 -2.80 4.34 1.75
C VAL A 48 -1.63 5.31 1.82
N VAL A 49 -0.62 5.08 0.98
CA VAL A 49 0.46 6.03 0.72
C VAL A 49 0.28 6.65 -0.66
N PHE A 50 0.56 7.95 -0.75
CA PHE A 50 0.66 8.67 -2.00
C PHE A 50 2.10 9.06 -2.25
N PHE A 51 2.62 8.75 -3.43
CA PHE A 51 3.93 9.20 -3.86
C PHE A 51 3.88 9.71 -5.29
N ASP A 52 4.79 10.63 -5.63
CA ASP A 52 4.92 11.09 -7.00
C ASP A 52 5.84 10.18 -7.82
N GLN A 53 5.99 10.54 -9.09
CA GLN A 53 6.73 9.80 -10.12
C GLN A 53 8.24 9.68 -9.79
N ASN A 54 8.76 10.61 -8.98
CA ASN A 54 10.12 10.57 -8.47
C ASN A 54 10.26 9.67 -7.25
N GLY A 55 9.16 9.10 -6.74
CA GLY A 55 9.15 8.26 -5.53
C GLY A 55 9.16 9.06 -4.23
N LEU A 56 8.93 10.38 -4.28
CA LEU A 56 8.79 11.16 -3.05
C LEU A 56 7.37 10.97 -2.49
N ILE A 57 7.29 10.65 -1.21
CA ILE A 57 6.03 10.52 -0.49
C ILE A 57 5.38 11.89 -0.35
N ARG A 58 4.13 12.01 -0.80
CA ARG A 58 3.33 13.24 -0.76
C ARG A 58 2.31 13.24 0.36
N GLY A 59 1.93 12.07 0.85
CA GLY A 59 1.00 11.97 1.98
C GLY A 59 0.57 10.55 2.29
N TYR A 60 -0.23 10.46 3.34
CA TYR A 60 -0.80 9.23 3.86
C TYR A 60 -2.30 9.43 4.11
N GLU A 61 -3.07 8.38 3.88
CA GLU A 61 -4.50 8.31 4.21
C GLU A 61 -4.72 7.08 5.09
N LYS A 62 -5.22 7.31 6.31
CA LYS A 62 -5.57 6.24 7.24
C LYS A 62 -6.92 5.66 6.82
N LEU A 63 -7.08 4.35 6.98
CA LEU A 63 -8.33 3.67 6.66
C LEU A 63 -9.00 3.25 7.98
N ASP A 64 -10.06 3.97 8.37
CA ASP A 64 -10.81 3.69 9.60
C ASP A 64 -11.71 2.45 9.51
N ILE A 65 -12.10 2.06 8.29
CA ILE A 65 -13.04 0.94 8.05
C ILE A 65 -12.31 -0.19 7.33
N ILE A 66 -12.27 -1.36 7.97
CA ILE A 66 -11.71 -2.60 7.42
C ILE A 66 -12.89 -3.46 6.95
N MET A 67 -13.15 -3.51 5.64
CA MET A 67 -14.13 -4.46 5.10
C MET A 67 -13.44 -5.79 4.79
N THR A 68 -13.61 -6.77 5.67
CA THR A 68 -13.20 -8.15 5.41
C THR A 68 -14.29 -8.83 4.59
N THR A 69 -14.06 -9.05 3.30
CA THR A 69 -14.96 -9.90 2.50
C THR A 69 -14.78 -11.35 2.96
N PRO A 70 -15.82 -12.03 3.46
CA PRO A 70 -15.70 -13.46 3.79
C PRO A 70 -15.40 -14.23 2.50
N LEU A 71 -14.34 -15.05 2.52
CA LEU A 71 -14.04 -15.99 1.44
C LEU A 71 -15.22 -16.95 1.32
N LYS A 72 -16.03 -16.84 0.26
CA LYS A 72 -17.04 -17.86 -0.06
C LYS A 72 -16.30 -19.17 -0.34
N GLU A 73 -16.41 -20.12 0.58
CA GLU A 73 -15.99 -21.50 0.37
C GLU A 73 -16.66 -22.02 -0.92
N ARG A 74 -15.85 -22.26 -1.95
CA ARG A 74 -16.30 -23.00 -3.13
C ARG A 74 -16.55 -24.44 -2.69
N LYS A 75 -17.80 -24.77 -2.34
CA LYS A 75 -18.22 -26.17 -2.15
C LYS A 75 -17.87 -26.95 -3.42
N LYS A 76 -16.88 -27.84 -3.32
CA LYS A 76 -16.56 -28.82 -4.35
C LYS A 76 -17.74 -29.80 -4.39
N LYS A 77 -18.56 -29.74 -5.45
CA LYS A 77 -19.54 -30.80 -5.74
C LYS A 77 -18.76 -32.10 -5.90
N ILE A 78 -19.08 -33.08 -5.05
CA ILE A 78 -18.73 -34.49 -5.21
C ILE A 78 -19.84 -35.11 -6.05
#